data_AF-A0A2V2CTS6-F1
#
_entry.id   AF-A0A2V2CTS6-F1
#
_cell.length_a   1.000
_cell.length_b   1.000
_cell.length_c   1.000
_cell.angle_alpha   90.00
_cell.angle_beta   90.00
_cell.angle_gamma   90.00
#
_symmetry.space_group_name_H-M   'P 1'
#
loop_
_entity.id
_entity.type
_entity.pdbx_description
1 polymer ?
#
loop_
_entity_poly.entity_id
_entity_poly.type
_entity_poly.pdbx_seq_one_letter_code
_entity_poly.pdbx_strand_id
1 'polypeptide(L)'
;METLPEKKYCCMCAAVIKPTELWRLPVNLGGGILPYCMSCQQKIFTSHAALVGYKLALFYCCLEFNVPYLPELFPKAKKYNRSGAWIGYMTAIREAGYHNRNGRCAGFQDGIREIGKAFGGEYATLFVSDEMLEAKEYQEGCIAQEKQWGHGPMDRPYTQDDYEELDRIWSALIDGRPNVTAQTELAVEKICKWTVEQSHCVQTGDFQKAKQLEDLIKVEMEAEQLRKKDELPQDLEKIHGIVKACEEKGLLGLSYPELMKKLHPTYDYPLDVADQILMAIYNTSAWNENAPPAEEIPEEFKPVDRFGEFKEDFDQEDREIYRKLGIEIPPKK
;
A
#
# COMPACT_ATOMS: atom_id res chain seq x y z
N MET A 1 -16.01 38.00 -9.29
CA MET A 1 -15.61 38.08 -10.71
C MET A 1 -15.05 36.72 -11.08
N GLU A 2 -15.89 35.87 -11.67
CA GLU A 2 -15.47 34.56 -12.17
C GLU A 2 -14.46 34.77 -13.29
N THR A 3 -13.22 34.33 -13.06
CA THR A 3 -12.18 34.33 -14.08
C THR A 3 -12.66 33.44 -15.24
N LEU A 4 -12.88 34.05 -16.40
CA LEU A 4 -13.17 33.34 -17.65
C LEU A 4 -12.17 32.19 -17.81
N PRO A 5 -12.62 30.93 -17.98
CA PRO A 5 -11.71 29.80 -18.06
C PRO A 5 -10.78 30.00 -19.25
N GLU A 6 -9.47 29.92 -19.01
CA GLU A 6 -8.45 29.97 -20.06
C GLU A 6 -8.85 29.04 -21.21
N LYS A 7 -8.95 29.60 -22.42
CA LYS A 7 -9.28 28.81 -23.61
C LYS A 7 -8.20 27.76 -23.78
N LYS A 8 -8.55 26.48 -23.64
CA LYS A 8 -7.63 25.37 -23.88
C LYS A 8 -7.68 24.97 -25.34
N TYR A 9 -6.52 24.69 -25.91
CA TYR A 9 -6.34 24.36 -27.32
C TYR A 9 -5.91 22.90 -27.47
N CYS A 10 -6.42 22.25 -28.50
CA CYS A 10 -6.02 20.89 -28.86
C CYS A 10 -4.56 20.88 -29.33
N CYS A 11 -3.72 20.01 -28.78
CA CYS A 11 -2.30 19.93 -29.16
C CYS A 11 -2.09 19.47 -30.62
N MET A 12 -3.02 18.70 -31.19
CA MET A 12 -2.90 18.22 -32.58
C MET A 12 -3.43 19.18 -33.66
N CYS A 13 -4.50 19.94 -33.40
CA CYS A 13 -5.13 20.77 -34.43
C CYS A 13 -5.31 22.24 -34.04
N ALA A 14 -4.83 22.64 -32.86
CA ALA A 14 -4.99 23.99 -32.31
C ALA A 14 -6.45 24.48 -32.21
N ALA A 15 -7.44 23.60 -32.34
CA ALA A 15 -8.84 23.96 -32.14
C ALA A 15 -9.13 24.22 -30.66
N VAL A 16 -10.02 25.17 -30.37
CA VAL A 16 -10.49 25.44 -29.01
C VAL A 16 -11.29 24.23 -28.51
N ILE A 17 -10.86 23.65 -27.39
CA ILE A 17 -11.55 22.52 -26.77
C ILE A 17 -12.76 23.07 -26.02
N LYS A 18 -13.96 22.57 -26.35
CA LYS A 18 -15.18 23.04 -25.71
C LYS A 18 -15.27 22.52 -24.26
N PRO A 19 -15.72 23.32 -23.29
CA PRO A 19 -15.90 22.90 -21.89
C PRO A 19 -16.81 21.68 -21.70
N THR A 20 -17.79 21.50 -22.60
CA THR A 20 -18.72 20.37 -22.61
C THR A 20 -18.11 19.08 -23.19
N GLU A 21 -16.93 19.16 -23.78
CA GLU A 21 -16.23 18.04 -24.41
C GLU A 21 -15.15 17.42 -23.51
N LEU A 22 -15.01 17.90 -22.27
CA LEU A 22 -13.84 17.66 -21.43
C LEU A 22 -13.99 16.40 -20.60
N TRP A 23 -13.20 15.39 -20.91
CA TRP A 23 -12.83 14.36 -19.95
C TRP A 23 -11.65 14.86 -19.12
N ARG A 24 -11.70 14.69 -17.80
CA ARG A 24 -10.64 15.17 -16.89
C ARG A 24 -9.57 14.10 -16.71
N LEU A 25 -8.32 14.55 -16.69
CA LEU A 25 -7.20 13.71 -16.29
C LEU A 25 -7.28 13.47 -14.77
N PRO A 26 -6.78 12.33 -14.29
CA PRO A 26 -6.75 12.04 -12.87
C PRO A 26 -5.77 12.99 -12.16
N VAL A 27 -5.99 13.21 -10.86
CA VAL A 27 -5.27 14.23 -10.08
C VAL A 27 -3.75 14.00 -10.08
N ASN A 28 -3.33 12.74 -10.08
CA ASN A 28 -1.94 12.32 -10.17
C ASN A 28 -1.26 12.63 -11.52
N LEU A 29 -2.02 12.86 -12.59
CA LEU A 29 -1.54 13.35 -13.90
C LEU A 29 -1.76 14.85 -14.07
N GLY A 30 -1.82 15.59 -12.95
CA GLY A 30 -1.93 17.04 -12.91
C GLY A 30 -3.36 17.58 -12.90
N GLY A 31 -4.38 16.73 -12.78
CA GLY A 31 -5.80 17.13 -12.70
C GLY A 31 -6.28 17.97 -13.89
N GLY A 32 -5.53 17.91 -15.00
CA GLY A 32 -5.70 18.74 -16.17
C GLY A 32 -6.88 18.32 -17.04
N ILE A 33 -7.09 19.10 -18.09
CA ILE A 33 -8.06 18.77 -19.13
C ILE A 33 -7.33 17.98 -20.20
N LEU A 34 -7.96 16.94 -20.75
CA LEU A 34 -7.38 16.16 -21.83
C LEU A 34 -6.95 17.09 -22.99
N PRO A 35 -5.70 16.99 -23.49
CA PRO A 35 -5.14 17.95 -24.45
C PRO A 35 -5.64 17.75 -25.89
N TYR A 36 -6.61 16.86 -26.12
CA TYR A 36 -7.14 16.51 -27.44
C TYR A 36 -8.62 16.89 -27.56
N CYS A 37 -9.00 17.55 -28.66
CA CYS A 37 -10.42 17.72 -28.98
C CYS A 37 -11.05 16.40 -29.45
N MET A 38 -12.38 16.29 -29.37
CA MET A 38 -13.12 15.08 -29.72
C MET A 38 -12.85 14.59 -31.15
N SER A 39 -12.65 15.51 -32.10
CA SER A 39 -12.34 15.14 -33.49
C SER A 39 -10.92 14.58 -33.65
N CYS A 40 -9.95 15.07 -32.89
CA CYS A 40 -8.59 14.52 -32.85
C CYS A 40 -8.54 13.16 -32.16
N GLN A 41 -9.28 12.99 -31.06
CA GLN A 41 -9.43 11.67 -30.42
C GLN A 41 -10.06 10.66 -31.38
N GLN A 42 -11.09 11.06 -32.14
CA GLN A 42 -11.70 10.20 -33.17
C GLN A 42 -10.71 9.80 -34.26
N LYS A 43 -9.80 10.70 -34.68
CA LYS A 43 -8.75 10.37 -35.65
C LYS A 43 -7.77 9.33 -35.10
N ILE A 44 -7.31 9.52 -33.86
CA ILE A 44 -6.44 8.56 -33.16
C ILE A 44 -7.13 7.20 -33.06
N PHE A 45 -8.40 7.18 -32.64
CA PHE A 45 -9.20 5.96 -32.62
C PHE A 45 -9.28 5.28 -33.99
N THR A 46 -9.56 6.03 -35.06
CA THR A 46 -9.64 5.47 -36.42
C THR A 46 -8.31 4.88 -36.86
N SER A 47 -7.18 5.53 -36.53
CA SER A 47 -5.83 5.00 -36.79
C SER A 47 -5.56 3.71 -36.01
N HIS A 48 -5.92 3.66 -34.73
CA HIS A 48 -5.79 2.44 -33.94
C HIS A 48 -6.72 1.33 -34.43
N ALA A 49 -7.97 1.66 -34.78
CA ALA A 49 -8.94 0.69 -35.28
C ALA A 49 -8.50 0.05 -36.59
N ALA A 50 -7.78 0.78 -37.45
CA ALA A 50 -7.19 0.24 -38.66
C ALA A 50 -6.03 -0.74 -38.40
N LEU A 51 -5.32 -0.60 -37.27
CA LEU A 51 -4.16 -1.43 -36.92
C LEU A 51 -4.52 -2.66 -36.11
N VAL A 52 -5.42 -2.52 -35.13
CA VAL A 52 -5.68 -3.55 -34.11
C VAL A 52 -7.16 -3.96 -34.03
N GLY A 53 -8.00 -3.41 -34.91
CA GLY A 53 -9.44 -3.61 -34.87
C GLY A 53 -10.16 -2.68 -33.90
N TYR A 54 -11.47 -2.55 -34.11
CA TYR A 54 -12.33 -1.57 -33.44
C TYR A 54 -12.29 -1.64 -31.90
N LYS A 55 -12.40 -2.85 -31.36
CA LYS A 55 -12.61 -3.10 -29.93
C LYS A 55 -11.33 -2.86 -29.13
N LEU A 56 -10.21 -3.37 -29.64
CA LEU A 56 -8.90 -3.17 -29.04
C LEU A 56 -8.43 -1.72 -29.16
N ALA A 57 -8.74 -1.06 -30.28
CA ALA A 57 -8.53 0.38 -30.42
C ALA A 57 -9.32 1.19 -29.38
N LEU A 58 -10.54 0.76 -29.04
CA LEU A 58 -11.33 1.44 -28.01
C LEU A 58 -10.68 1.28 -26.64
N PHE A 59 -10.22 0.07 -26.28
CA PHE A 59 -9.49 -0.17 -25.04
C PHE A 59 -8.26 0.72 -24.92
N TYR A 60 -7.43 0.80 -25.97
CA TYR A 60 -6.25 1.67 -25.97
C TYR A 60 -6.62 3.15 -25.89
N CYS A 61 -7.65 3.60 -26.59
CA CYS A 61 -8.11 4.99 -26.49
C CYS A 61 -8.66 5.31 -25.09
N CYS A 62 -9.32 4.35 -24.44
CA CYS A 62 -9.79 4.52 -23.06
C CYS A 62 -8.63 4.66 -22.08
N LEU A 63 -7.58 3.86 -22.26
CA LEU A 63 -6.34 3.98 -21.50
C LEU A 63 -5.65 5.33 -21.74
N GLU A 64 -5.46 5.71 -23.01
CA GLU A 64 -4.74 6.94 -23.40
C GLU A 64 -5.47 8.21 -22.96
N PHE A 65 -6.80 8.22 -23.08
CA PHE A 65 -7.62 9.40 -22.76
C PHE A 65 -8.20 9.39 -21.34
N ASN A 66 -7.79 8.42 -20.51
CA ASN A 66 -8.30 8.20 -19.16
C ASN A 66 -9.84 8.12 -19.10
N VAL A 67 -10.46 7.43 -20.05
CA VAL A 67 -11.90 7.19 -20.10
C VAL A 67 -12.18 5.78 -19.57
N PRO A 68 -13.25 5.54 -18.79
CA PRO A 68 -13.57 4.19 -18.32
C PRO A 68 -13.90 3.29 -19.51
N TYR A 69 -13.24 2.14 -19.60
CA TYR A 69 -13.57 1.13 -20.59
C TYR A 69 -14.72 0.24 -20.07
N LEU A 70 -15.90 0.49 -20.62
CA LEU A 70 -17.21 -0.09 -20.29
C LEU A 70 -17.84 -0.72 -21.55
N PRO A 71 -17.67 -2.04 -21.78
CA PRO A 71 -18.17 -2.71 -22.97
C PRO A 71 -19.70 -2.74 -23.12
N GLU A 72 -20.43 -2.74 -22.02
CA GLU A 72 -21.90 -2.73 -22.00
C GLU A 72 -22.51 -1.48 -22.67
N LEU A 73 -21.71 -0.42 -22.82
CA LEU A 73 -22.10 0.79 -23.53
C LEU A 73 -21.93 0.67 -25.05
N PHE A 74 -21.25 -0.37 -25.58
CA PHE A 74 -21.07 -0.57 -27.03
C PHE A 74 -22.39 -0.64 -27.81
N PRO A 75 -23.41 -1.44 -27.40
CA PRO A 75 -24.67 -1.51 -28.14
C PRO A 75 -25.42 -0.17 -28.11
N LYS A 76 -25.28 0.60 -27.02
CA LYS A 76 -25.87 1.93 -26.89
C LYS A 76 -25.12 2.95 -27.76
N ALA A 77 -23.80 2.87 -27.81
CA ALA A 77 -22.95 3.73 -28.65
C ALA A 77 -23.21 3.56 -30.15
N LYS A 78 -23.63 2.37 -30.61
CA LYS A 78 -24.05 2.14 -32.01
C LYS A 78 -25.17 3.08 -32.45
N LYS A 79 -26.02 3.58 -31.54
CA LYS A 79 -27.07 4.57 -31.86
C LYS A 79 -26.49 5.92 -32.31
N TYR A 80 -25.27 6.24 -31.89
CA TYR A 80 -24.58 7.51 -32.15
C TYR A 80 -23.50 7.39 -33.24
N ASN A 81 -23.47 6.26 -33.96
CA ASN A 81 -22.37 5.95 -34.89
C ASN A 81 -22.26 6.93 -36.08
N ARG A 82 -23.29 7.73 -36.35
CA ARG A 82 -23.28 8.80 -37.38
C ARG A 82 -22.18 9.84 -37.12
N SER A 83 -21.79 10.04 -35.87
CA SER A 83 -20.76 11.01 -35.47
C SER A 83 -19.36 10.43 -35.40
N GLY A 84 -19.19 9.14 -35.70
CA GLY A 84 -17.96 8.40 -35.47
C GLY A 84 -18.05 7.57 -34.18
N ALA A 85 -17.36 6.44 -34.19
CA ALA A 85 -17.52 5.41 -33.18
C ALA A 85 -16.98 5.78 -31.79
N TRP A 86 -15.85 6.48 -31.73
CA TRP A 86 -15.30 7.01 -30.48
C TRP A 86 -16.21 8.11 -29.91
N ILE A 87 -16.68 9.01 -30.78
CA ILE A 87 -17.59 10.09 -30.38
C ILE A 87 -18.93 9.51 -29.88
N GLY A 88 -19.43 8.47 -30.53
CA GLY A 88 -20.63 7.77 -30.11
C GLY A 88 -20.47 7.07 -28.76
N TYR A 89 -19.29 6.49 -28.51
CA TYR A 89 -18.95 5.88 -27.23
C TYR A 89 -18.91 6.91 -26.08
N MET A 90 -18.21 8.03 -26.29
CA MET A 90 -18.16 9.13 -25.34
C MET A 90 -19.54 9.74 -25.05
N THR A 91 -20.43 9.74 -26.04
CA THR A 91 -21.82 10.19 -25.87
C THR A 91 -22.60 9.21 -24.99
N ALA A 92 -22.48 7.91 -25.22
CA ALA A 92 -23.11 6.87 -24.41
C ALA A 92 -22.63 6.91 -22.94
N ILE A 93 -21.34 7.15 -22.72
CA ILE A 93 -20.77 7.33 -21.38
C ILE A 93 -21.38 8.55 -20.66
N ARG A 94 -21.58 9.67 -21.38
CA ARG A 94 -22.18 10.87 -20.80
C ARG A 94 -23.63 10.65 -20.42
N GLU A 95 -24.41 10.03 -21.29
CA GLU A 95 -25.81 9.68 -21.01
C GLU A 95 -25.96 8.74 -19.82
N ALA A 96 -25.00 7.84 -19.64
CA ALA A 96 -24.95 6.96 -18.48
C ALA A 96 -24.46 7.66 -17.18
N GLY A 97 -24.12 8.95 -17.22
CA GLY A 97 -23.78 9.74 -16.03
C GLY A 97 -22.33 9.64 -15.55
N TYR A 98 -21.48 8.86 -16.20
CA TYR A 98 -20.08 8.63 -15.78
C TYR A 98 -19.17 9.86 -15.90
N HIS A 99 -19.63 10.89 -16.60
CA HIS A 99 -18.90 12.16 -16.72
C HIS A 99 -18.90 12.99 -15.42
N ASN A 100 -19.84 12.73 -14.50
CA ASN A 100 -19.91 13.38 -13.20
C ASN A 100 -20.64 12.48 -12.18
N ARG A 101 -20.03 11.34 -11.84
CA ARG A 101 -20.57 10.43 -10.81
C ARG A 101 -19.94 10.84 -9.47
N ASN A 102 -20.77 11.25 -8.51
CA ASN A 102 -20.34 11.69 -7.17
C ASN A 102 -19.30 12.83 -7.16
N GLY A 103 -19.41 13.79 -8.10
CA GLY A 103 -18.50 14.94 -8.17
C GLY A 103 -17.13 14.67 -8.79
N ARG A 104 -16.89 13.45 -9.30
CA ARG A 104 -15.68 13.08 -10.05
C ARG A 104 -16.02 12.56 -11.46
N CYS A 105 -15.15 12.83 -12.42
CA CYS A 105 -15.20 12.15 -13.72
C CYS A 105 -14.64 10.73 -13.54
N ALA A 106 -15.35 9.71 -14.01
CA ALA A 106 -14.82 8.35 -14.03
C ALA A 106 -13.57 8.29 -14.91
N GLY A 107 -12.51 7.65 -14.44
CA GLY A 107 -11.26 7.43 -15.19
C GLY A 107 -11.18 6.04 -15.79
N PHE A 108 -10.07 5.73 -16.46
CA PHE A 108 -9.80 4.36 -16.91
C PHE A 108 -9.78 3.36 -15.74
N GLN A 109 -9.37 3.82 -14.55
CA GLN A 109 -9.33 3.01 -13.34
C GLN A 109 -10.71 2.56 -12.86
N ASP A 110 -11.78 3.29 -13.21
CA ASP A 110 -13.16 2.95 -12.85
C ASP A 110 -13.81 1.98 -13.88
N GLY A 111 -13.07 1.51 -14.89
CA GLY A 111 -13.53 0.54 -15.90
C GLY A 111 -12.69 -0.75 -15.93
N ILE A 112 -12.85 -1.57 -16.98
CA ILE A 112 -12.09 -2.83 -17.11
C ILE A 112 -10.63 -2.54 -17.50
N ARG A 113 -9.68 -2.96 -16.67
CA ARG A 113 -8.23 -2.65 -16.80
C ARG A 113 -7.39 -3.78 -17.38
N GLU A 114 -7.83 -5.01 -17.22
CA GLU A 114 -7.09 -6.18 -17.69
C GLU A 114 -7.51 -6.52 -19.12
N ILE A 115 -6.55 -6.46 -20.05
CA ILE A 115 -6.80 -6.77 -21.46
C ILE A 115 -7.31 -8.21 -21.65
N GLY A 116 -6.81 -9.18 -20.86
CA GLY A 116 -7.33 -10.55 -20.87
C GLY A 116 -8.81 -10.62 -20.48
N LYS A 117 -9.21 -9.89 -19.42
CA LYS A 117 -10.62 -9.81 -18.99
C LYS A 117 -11.49 -9.01 -19.96
N ALA A 118 -10.92 -8.03 -20.65
CA ALA A 118 -11.62 -7.25 -21.67
C ALA A 118 -11.97 -8.07 -22.92
N PHE A 119 -11.29 -9.21 -23.13
CA PHE A 119 -11.40 -10.05 -24.34
C PHE A 119 -11.55 -11.56 -24.03
N GLY A 120 -12.09 -11.94 -22.87
CA GLY A 120 -12.49 -13.33 -22.60
C GLY A 120 -11.35 -14.33 -22.38
N GLY A 121 -10.20 -13.90 -21.85
CA GLY A 121 -9.08 -14.78 -21.50
C GLY A 121 -8.27 -15.36 -22.67
N GLU A 122 -8.71 -15.13 -23.91
CA GLU A 122 -7.94 -15.50 -25.10
C GLU A 122 -6.84 -14.45 -25.37
N TYR A 123 -5.60 -14.91 -25.57
CA TYR A 123 -4.50 -14.02 -25.94
C TYR A 123 -4.91 -13.24 -27.20
N ALA A 124 -4.94 -11.91 -27.07
CA ALA A 124 -5.29 -10.98 -28.13
C ALA A 124 -4.37 -11.20 -29.34
N THR A 125 -4.78 -12.09 -30.24
CA THR A 125 -4.29 -12.06 -31.62
C THR A 125 -4.80 -10.75 -32.20
N LEU A 126 -3.96 -10.08 -33.00
CA LEU A 126 -4.12 -8.69 -33.49
C LEU A 126 -5.42 -8.40 -34.28
N PHE A 127 -6.36 -9.35 -34.35
CA PHE A 127 -7.69 -9.22 -34.91
C PHE A 127 -8.73 -9.82 -33.95
N VAL A 128 -9.33 -8.96 -33.12
CA VAL A 128 -10.52 -9.33 -32.33
C VAL A 128 -11.74 -9.28 -33.27
N SER A 129 -12.36 -10.43 -33.56
CA SER A 129 -13.54 -10.48 -34.43
C SER A 129 -14.76 -9.80 -33.78
N ASP A 130 -15.71 -9.35 -34.61
CA ASP A 130 -16.96 -8.73 -34.12
C ASP A 130 -17.80 -9.69 -33.26
N GLU A 131 -17.61 -11.00 -33.43
CA GLU A 131 -18.27 -12.09 -32.70
C GLU A 131 -17.68 -12.36 -31.31
N MET A 132 -16.42 -11.97 -31.04
CA MET A 132 -15.77 -12.12 -29.71
C MET A 132 -16.30 -11.16 -28.62
N LEU A 133 -17.50 -10.59 -28.80
CA LEU A 133 -18.21 -9.85 -27.75
C LEU A 133 -19.67 -10.29 -27.71
N GLU A 134 -19.92 -11.54 -27.34
CA GLU A 134 -21.12 -11.78 -26.56
C GLU A 134 -20.82 -11.37 -25.12
N ALA A 135 -21.36 -10.23 -24.72
CA ALA A 135 -21.37 -9.72 -23.35
C ALA A 135 -22.19 -10.64 -22.41
N LYS A 136 -21.85 -11.93 -22.35
CA LYS A 136 -22.33 -12.89 -21.36
C LYS A 136 -21.35 -13.03 -20.20
N GLU A 137 -20.09 -12.65 -20.39
CA GLU A 137 -19.02 -12.78 -19.37
C GLU A 137 -18.80 -11.51 -18.54
N TYR A 138 -19.73 -10.55 -18.56
CA TYR A 138 -19.88 -9.62 -17.42
C TYR A 138 -20.28 -10.37 -16.14
N GLN A 139 -20.67 -11.63 -16.29
CA GLN A 139 -20.71 -12.54 -15.16
C GLN A 139 -19.33 -12.75 -14.54
N GLU A 140 -18.14 -12.55 -15.12
CA GLU A 140 -16.90 -12.98 -14.43
C GLU A 140 -16.45 -12.12 -13.23
N GLY A 141 -16.72 -10.82 -13.23
CA GLY A 141 -16.48 -9.96 -12.06
C GLY A 141 -17.48 -10.27 -10.93
N CYS A 142 -18.76 -10.36 -11.30
CA CYS A 142 -19.80 -10.86 -10.40
C CYS A 142 -19.61 -12.33 -10.04
N ILE A 143 -19.02 -13.20 -10.87
CA ILE A 143 -18.79 -14.64 -10.62
C ILE A 143 -17.57 -14.76 -9.73
N ALA A 144 -16.51 -13.98 -9.92
CA ALA A 144 -15.37 -13.99 -9.01
C ALA A 144 -15.81 -13.49 -7.63
N GLN A 145 -16.56 -12.39 -7.57
CA GLN A 145 -17.17 -11.88 -6.35
C GLN A 145 -18.25 -12.84 -5.80
N GLU A 146 -19.06 -13.50 -6.61
CA GLU A 146 -20.07 -14.49 -6.18
C GLU A 146 -19.40 -15.82 -5.77
N LYS A 147 -18.27 -16.18 -6.36
CA LYS A 147 -17.49 -17.37 -6.01
C LYS A 147 -16.70 -17.14 -4.74
N GLN A 148 -16.21 -15.92 -4.52
CA GLN A 148 -15.49 -15.52 -3.31
C GLN A 148 -16.45 -15.20 -2.15
N TRP A 149 -17.53 -14.45 -2.41
CA TRP A 149 -18.42 -13.93 -1.37
C TRP A 149 -19.77 -14.67 -1.28
N GLY A 150 -20.21 -15.34 -2.35
CA GLY A 150 -21.55 -15.93 -2.47
C GLY A 150 -22.59 -14.95 -2.99
N HIS A 151 -23.85 -15.40 -3.11
CA HIS A 151 -24.99 -14.57 -3.52
C HIS A 151 -25.61 -13.74 -2.37
N GLY A 152 -25.06 -13.82 -1.16
CA GLY A 152 -25.65 -13.23 0.04
C GLY A 152 -26.80 -14.08 0.63
N PRO A 153 -27.49 -13.56 1.66
CA PRO A 153 -28.59 -14.27 2.31
C PRO A 153 -29.85 -14.33 1.41
N MET A 154 -30.66 -15.37 1.56
CA MET A 154 -31.77 -15.69 0.64
C MET A 154 -32.91 -14.66 0.65
N ASP A 155 -33.05 -13.93 1.74
CA ASP A 155 -34.01 -12.85 1.93
C ASP A 155 -33.56 -11.53 1.28
N ARG A 156 -32.25 -11.35 1.10
CA ARG A 156 -31.68 -10.20 0.39
C ARG A 156 -30.34 -10.58 -0.28
N PRO A 157 -30.34 -10.85 -1.59
CA PRO A 157 -29.10 -11.05 -2.35
C PRO A 157 -28.21 -9.80 -2.29
N TYR A 158 -26.90 -10.01 -2.32
CA TYR A 158 -25.95 -8.90 -2.36
C TYR A 158 -26.12 -8.06 -3.62
N THR A 159 -26.12 -6.74 -3.45
CA THR A 159 -26.10 -5.79 -4.56
C THR A 159 -24.66 -5.50 -4.97
N GLN A 160 -24.47 -4.84 -6.13
CA GLN A 160 -23.13 -4.45 -6.58
C GLN A 160 -22.42 -3.54 -5.56
N ASP A 161 -23.15 -2.64 -4.92
CA ASP A 161 -22.61 -1.76 -3.88
C ASP A 161 -22.15 -2.56 -2.64
N ASP A 162 -22.85 -3.66 -2.31
CA ASP A 162 -22.47 -4.56 -1.21
C ASP A 162 -21.17 -5.32 -1.56
N TYR A 163 -21.01 -5.79 -2.81
CA TYR A 163 -19.77 -6.43 -3.27
C TYR A 163 -18.57 -5.47 -3.29
N GLU A 164 -18.77 -4.22 -3.72
CA GLU A 164 -17.72 -3.20 -3.69
C GLU A 164 -17.28 -2.88 -2.25
N GLU A 165 -18.21 -2.86 -1.29
CA GLU A 165 -17.89 -2.64 0.12
C GLU A 165 -17.16 -3.85 0.74
N LEU A 166 -17.55 -5.09 0.38
CA LEU A 166 -16.83 -6.31 0.78
C LEU A 166 -15.37 -6.28 0.32
N ASP A 167 -15.12 -5.95 -0.94
CA ASP A 167 -13.76 -5.86 -1.50
C ASP A 167 -12.95 -4.74 -0.85
N ARG A 168 -13.60 -3.62 -0.49
CA ARG A 168 -12.95 -2.52 0.22
C ARG A 168 -12.50 -2.92 1.62
N ILE A 169 -13.36 -3.61 2.38
CA ILE A 169 -13.05 -4.08 3.74
C ILE A 169 -11.95 -5.15 3.69
N TRP A 170 -12.06 -6.10 2.75
CA TRP A 170 -11.05 -7.12 2.50
C TRP A 170 -9.68 -6.51 2.25
N SER A 171 -9.61 -5.55 1.31
CA SER A 171 -8.38 -4.84 0.99
C SER A 171 -7.82 -4.12 2.22
N ALA A 172 -8.66 -3.47 3.03
CA ALA A 172 -8.21 -2.76 4.24
C ALA A 172 -7.68 -3.70 5.34
N LEU A 173 -8.17 -4.93 5.43
CA LEU A 173 -7.73 -5.91 6.43
C LEU A 173 -6.44 -6.64 6.03
N ILE A 174 -6.22 -6.80 4.72
CA ILE A 174 -5.06 -7.51 4.16
C ILE A 174 -3.90 -6.56 3.84
N ASP A 175 -4.18 -5.32 3.45
CA ASP A 175 -3.15 -4.36 3.04
C ASP A 175 -2.17 -4.07 4.20
N GLY A 176 -0.88 -4.31 3.95
CA GLY A 176 0.18 -4.21 4.94
C GLY A 176 0.54 -5.50 5.69
N ARG A 177 -0.17 -6.62 5.47
CA ARG A 177 0.17 -7.93 6.08
C ARG A 177 1.03 -8.78 5.12
N PRO A 178 2.30 -9.07 5.46
CA PRO A 178 3.18 -9.84 4.59
C PRO A 178 2.86 -11.34 4.54
N ASN A 179 2.12 -11.87 5.54
CA ASN A 179 1.79 -13.28 5.66
C ASN A 179 0.29 -13.47 5.90
N VAL A 180 -0.47 -13.78 4.85
CA VAL A 180 -1.86 -14.21 4.97
C VAL A 180 -1.91 -15.73 4.80
N THR A 181 -2.32 -16.45 5.84
CA THR A 181 -2.53 -17.91 5.74
C THR A 181 -3.95 -18.21 5.26
N ALA A 182 -4.20 -19.40 4.70
CA ALA A 182 -5.54 -19.81 4.27
C ALA A 182 -6.58 -19.79 5.42
N GLN A 183 -6.15 -19.97 6.67
CA GLN A 183 -7.03 -19.83 7.85
C GLN A 183 -7.40 -18.36 8.08
N THR A 184 -6.41 -17.48 7.99
CA THR A 184 -6.60 -16.03 8.08
C THR A 184 -7.50 -15.52 6.96
N GLU A 185 -7.35 -16.00 5.72
CA GLU A 185 -8.23 -15.65 4.60
C GLU A 185 -9.70 -16.00 4.88
N LEU A 186 -9.97 -17.21 5.36
CA LEU A 186 -11.33 -17.64 5.71
C LEU A 186 -11.93 -16.81 6.85
N ALA A 187 -11.13 -16.42 7.84
CA ALA A 187 -11.60 -15.58 8.92
C ALA A 187 -11.88 -14.14 8.48
N VAL A 188 -11.00 -13.55 7.67
CA VAL A 188 -11.21 -12.23 7.07
C VAL A 188 -12.46 -12.24 6.18
N GLU A 189 -12.72 -13.33 5.45
CA GLU A 189 -13.92 -13.47 4.62
C GLU A 189 -15.21 -13.40 5.46
N LYS A 190 -15.25 -14.12 6.60
CA LYS A 190 -16.38 -14.05 7.54
C LYS A 190 -16.55 -12.65 8.11
N ILE A 191 -15.46 -12.00 8.52
CA ILE A 191 -15.48 -10.65 9.09
C ILE A 191 -16.06 -9.65 8.09
N CYS A 192 -15.68 -9.74 6.81
CA CYS A 192 -16.22 -8.87 5.77
C CYS A 192 -17.75 -9.03 5.64
N LYS A 193 -18.24 -10.28 5.57
CA LYS A 193 -19.68 -10.58 5.49
C LYS A 193 -20.45 -10.05 6.70
N TRP A 194 -19.94 -10.28 7.92
CA TRP A 194 -20.59 -9.80 9.14
C TRP A 194 -20.59 -8.28 9.25
N THR A 195 -19.56 -7.60 8.75
CA THR A 195 -19.46 -6.12 8.80
C THR A 195 -20.49 -5.47 7.87
N VAL A 196 -20.72 -6.04 6.69
CA VAL A 196 -21.78 -5.58 5.77
C VAL A 196 -23.16 -5.83 6.37
N GLU A 197 -23.40 -7.01 6.94
CA GLU A 197 -24.67 -7.34 7.59
C GLU A 197 -24.93 -6.48 8.84
N GLN A 198 -23.89 -6.16 9.61
CA GLN A 198 -23.99 -5.25 10.75
C GLN A 198 -24.43 -3.86 10.31
N SER A 199 -23.79 -3.33 9.26
CA SER A 199 -24.13 -2.01 8.69
C SER A 199 -25.57 -1.95 8.22
N HIS A 200 -26.07 -3.05 7.65
CA HIS A 200 -27.46 -3.20 7.26
C HIS A 200 -28.43 -3.28 8.46
N CYS A 201 -28.09 -4.07 9.49
CA CYS A 201 -28.87 -4.17 10.73
C CYS A 201 -29.00 -2.80 11.43
N VAL A 202 -27.94 -1.97 11.39
CA VAL A 202 -27.98 -0.59 11.90
C VAL A 202 -28.91 0.29 11.08
N GLN A 203 -28.89 0.18 9.75
CA GLN A 203 -29.77 0.97 8.86
C GLN A 203 -31.24 0.60 9.01
N THR A 204 -31.55 -0.67 9.29
CA THR A 204 -32.91 -1.18 9.50
C THR A 204 -33.42 -0.97 10.93
N GLY A 205 -32.57 -0.50 11.84
CA GLY A 205 -32.91 -0.22 13.24
C GLY A 205 -32.90 -1.43 14.17
N ASP A 206 -32.38 -2.58 13.72
CA ASP A 206 -32.22 -3.79 14.54
C ASP A 206 -30.86 -3.76 15.27
N PHE A 207 -30.78 -2.91 16.31
CA PHE A 207 -29.56 -2.71 17.08
C PHE A 207 -29.15 -3.92 17.93
N GLN A 208 -30.08 -4.85 18.22
CA GLN A 208 -29.76 -6.05 18.99
C GLN A 208 -28.93 -7.02 18.16
N LYS A 209 -29.31 -7.27 16.89
CA LYS A 209 -28.52 -8.10 15.99
C LYS A 209 -27.21 -7.44 15.59
N ALA A 210 -27.21 -6.13 15.37
CA ALA A 210 -25.98 -5.39 15.07
C ALA A 210 -24.93 -5.54 16.18
N LYS A 211 -25.35 -5.52 17.46
CA LYS A 211 -24.45 -5.73 18.60
C LYS A 211 -23.92 -7.16 18.68
N GLN A 212 -24.77 -8.16 18.42
CA GLN A 212 -24.34 -9.56 18.37
C GLN A 212 -23.31 -9.82 17.27
N LEU A 213 -23.50 -9.21 16.10
CA LEU A 213 -22.53 -9.27 15.00
C LEU A 213 -21.22 -8.57 15.36
N GLU A 214 -21.28 -7.43 16.07
CA GLU A 214 -20.08 -6.74 16.56
C GLU A 214 -19.24 -7.60 17.51
N ASP A 215 -19.91 -8.29 18.44
CA ASP A 215 -19.25 -9.17 19.41
C ASP A 215 -18.59 -10.37 18.71
N LEU A 216 -19.24 -10.94 17.69
CA LEU A 216 -18.66 -12.02 16.85
C LEU A 216 -17.44 -11.54 16.05
N ILE A 217 -17.52 -10.36 15.43
CA ILE A 217 -16.40 -9.75 14.70
C ILE A 217 -15.20 -9.55 15.63
N LYS A 218 -15.43 -9.03 16.85
CA LYS A 218 -14.36 -8.80 17.84
C LYS A 218 -13.65 -10.09 18.25
N VAL A 219 -14.40 -11.17 18.47
CA VAL A 219 -13.85 -12.47 18.87
C VAL A 219 -13.04 -13.10 17.74
N GLU A 220 -13.53 -13.09 16.50
CA GLU A 220 -12.79 -13.66 15.37
C GLU A 220 -11.53 -12.84 15.06
N MET A 221 -11.61 -11.51 15.18
CA MET A 221 -10.43 -10.64 15.06
C MET A 221 -9.37 -10.87 16.15
N GLU A 222 -9.77 -11.25 17.37
CA GLU A 222 -8.85 -11.64 18.45
C GLU A 222 -8.23 -13.00 18.18
N ALA A 223 -9.04 -13.98 17.77
CA ALA A 223 -8.60 -15.34 17.52
C ALA A 223 -7.52 -15.40 16.42
N GLU A 224 -7.67 -14.61 15.37
CA GLU A 224 -6.75 -14.56 14.22
C GLU A 224 -5.74 -13.41 14.30
N GLN A 225 -5.67 -12.73 15.45
CA GLN A 225 -4.69 -11.68 15.72
C GLN A 225 -4.70 -10.58 14.64
N LEU A 226 -5.90 -10.26 14.15
CA LEU A 226 -6.13 -9.28 13.09
C LEU A 226 -6.06 -7.83 13.61
N ARG A 227 -5.64 -7.61 14.87
CA ARG A 227 -5.42 -6.29 15.44
C ARG A 227 -3.96 -5.89 15.28
N LYS A 228 -3.73 -4.64 14.89
CA LYS A 228 -2.39 -4.02 14.79
C LYS A 228 -1.53 -4.11 16.06
N LYS A 229 -2.13 -4.38 17.22
CA LYS A 229 -1.44 -4.48 18.51
C LYS A 229 -0.91 -5.89 18.81
N ASP A 230 -1.44 -6.91 18.14
CA ASP A 230 -1.21 -8.33 18.44
C ASP A 230 -0.26 -9.01 17.43
N GLU A 231 0.38 -8.25 16.52
CA GLU A 231 1.42 -8.76 15.62
C GLU A 231 2.63 -9.27 16.43
N LEU A 232 2.93 -10.57 16.35
CA LEU A 232 4.05 -11.20 17.04
C LEU A 232 5.40 -10.78 16.43
N PRO A 233 6.48 -10.70 17.24
CA PRO A 233 7.85 -10.47 16.74
C PRO A 233 8.32 -11.49 15.68
N GLN A 234 7.68 -12.66 15.62
CA GLN A 234 8.04 -13.79 14.76
C GLN A 234 7.77 -13.51 13.27
N ASP A 235 6.84 -12.60 12.94
CA ASP A 235 6.61 -12.17 11.55
C ASP A 235 7.72 -11.27 11.01
N LEU A 236 8.51 -10.64 11.91
CA LEU A 236 9.68 -9.83 11.54
C LEU A 236 10.93 -10.69 11.25
N GLU A 237 10.96 -11.96 11.67
CA GLU A 237 12.14 -12.83 11.56
C GLU A 237 12.41 -13.37 10.14
N LYS A 238 11.49 -13.13 9.18
CA LYS A 238 11.76 -13.45 7.76
C LYS A 238 12.75 -12.44 7.17
N ILE A 239 13.60 -12.89 6.24
CA ILE A 239 14.69 -12.08 5.63
C ILE A 239 14.19 -10.69 5.16
N HIS A 240 12.99 -10.60 4.57
CA HIS A 240 12.40 -9.33 4.16
C HIS A 240 12.06 -8.38 5.32
N GLY A 241 11.58 -8.92 6.46
CA GLY A 241 11.34 -8.16 7.68
C GLY A 241 12.62 -7.65 8.31
N ILE A 242 13.69 -8.47 8.30
CA ILE A 242 15.02 -8.07 8.76
C ILE A 242 15.59 -6.95 7.87
N VAL A 243 15.48 -7.07 6.54
CA VAL A 243 15.94 -6.04 5.59
C VAL A 243 15.20 -4.72 5.83
N LYS A 244 13.87 -4.76 5.96
CA LYS A 244 13.06 -3.56 6.23
C LYS A 244 13.41 -2.91 7.57
N ALA A 245 13.58 -3.70 8.63
CA ALA A 245 13.99 -3.18 9.94
C ALA A 245 15.40 -2.57 9.92
N CYS A 246 16.33 -3.15 9.13
CA CYS A 246 17.66 -2.59 8.90
C CYS A 246 17.61 -1.30 8.08
N GLU A 247 16.67 -1.19 7.13
CA GLU A 247 16.41 0.02 6.33
C GLU A 247 15.89 1.15 7.21
N GLU A 248 14.88 0.87 8.04
CA GLU A 248 14.26 1.83 8.97
C GLU A 248 15.26 2.34 10.02
N LYS A 249 16.18 1.49 10.48
CA LYS A 249 17.26 1.88 11.41
C LYS A 249 18.48 2.50 10.71
N GLY A 250 18.47 2.64 9.39
CA GLY A 250 19.58 3.20 8.61
C GLY A 250 20.88 2.40 8.79
N LEU A 251 20.77 1.07 8.86
CA LEU A 251 21.87 0.12 8.98
C LEU A 251 22.32 -0.42 7.61
N LEU A 252 21.46 -0.32 6.58
CA LEU A 252 21.77 -0.72 5.21
C LEU A 252 22.74 0.28 4.55
N GLY A 253 23.85 -0.24 4.01
CA GLY A 253 24.88 0.54 3.30
C GLY A 253 26.00 1.13 4.17
N LEU A 254 26.01 0.85 5.49
CA LEU A 254 27.12 1.25 6.37
C LEU A 254 28.35 0.37 6.14
N SER A 255 29.54 0.94 6.33
CA SER A 255 30.77 0.16 6.40
C SER A 255 30.79 -0.73 7.66
N TYR A 256 31.49 -1.86 7.61
CA TYR A 256 31.58 -2.78 8.76
C TYR A 256 31.95 -2.10 10.09
N PRO A 257 32.90 -1.15 10.15
CA PRO A 257 33.21 -0.43 11.39
C PRO A 257 32.05 0.44 11.91
N GLU A 258 31.33 1.12 11.02
CA GLU A 258 30.20 2.00 11.38
C GLU A 258 28.97 1.20 11.80
N LEU A 259 28.75 0.05 11.15
CA LEU A 259 27.69 -0.89 11.52
C LEU A 259 27.94 -1.43 12.92
N MET A 260 29.17 -1.85 13.22
CA MET A 260 29.55 -2.35 14.54
C MET A 260 29.41 -1.27 15.61
N LYS A 261 29.82 -0.02 15.34
CA LYS A 261 29.61 1.11 16.26
C LYS A 261 28.13 1.35 16.63
N LYS A 262 27.21 1.12 15.69
CA LYS A 262 25.75 1.27 15.94
C LYS A 262 25.10 0.07 16.63
N LEU A 263 25.66 -1.13 16.44
CA LEU A 263 25.12 -2.38 17.00
C LEU A 263 25.70 -2.70 18.37
N HIS A 264 26.90 -2.22 18.67
CA HIS A 264 27.55 -2.48 19.95
C HIS A 264 26.89 -1.69 21.09
N PRO A 265 26.80 -2.30 22.29
CA PRO A 265 26.30 -1.61 23.47
C PRO A 265 27.19 -0.42 23.80
N THR A 266 26.57 0.69 24.16
CA THR A 266 27.26 1.88 24.69
C THR A 266 27.34 1.75 26.21
N TYR A 267 28.51 2.02 26.77
CA TYR A 267 28.76 1.99 28.21
C TYR A 267 28.79 3.41 28.76
N ASP A 268 27.96 3.69 29.77
CA ASP A 268 27.84 5.02 30.39
C ASP A 268 29.03 5.43 31.27
N TYR A 269 30.11 4.64 31.28
CA TYR A 269 31.31 4.88 32.07
C TYR A 269 32.58 4.94 31.20
N PRO A 270 33.62 5.69 31.63
CA PRO A 270 34.89 5.74 30.93
C PRO A 270 35.68 4.42 30.97
N LEU A 271 36.60 4.25 30.02
CA LEU A 271 37.49 3.10 29.92
C LEU A 271 38.29 2.85 31.21
N ASP A 272 38.66 3.92 31.92
CA ASP A 272 39.40 3.86 33.18
C ASP A 272 38.64 3.10 34.28
N VAL A 273 37.30 3.15 34.27
CA VAL A 273 36.47 2.43 35.23
C VAL A 273 36.51 0.93 34.94
N ALA A 274 36.51 0.54 33.66
CA ALA A 274 36.66 -0.85 33.25
C ALA A 274 38.03 -1.41 33.66
N ASP A 275 39.10 -0.61 33.52
CA ASP A 275 40.45 -0.95 33.97
C ASP A 275 40.46 -1.21 35.49
N GLN A 276 39.85 -0.34 36.30
CA GLN A 276 39.78 -0.55 37.75
C GLN A 276 39.00 -1.81 38.15
N ILE A 277 37.89 -2.13 37.46
CA ILE A 277 37.12 -3.35 37.71
C ILE A 277 37.96 -4.58 37.39
N LEU A 278 38.66 -4.59 36.25
CA LEU A 278 39.56 -5.67 35.86
C LEU A 278 40.71 -5.82 36.85
N MET A 279 41.25 -4.71 37.36
CA MET A 279 42.31 -4.72 38.38
C MET A 279 41.81 -5.31 39.70
N ALA A 280 40.60 -4.98 40.12
CA ALA A 280 39.98 -5.57 41.31
C ALA A 280 39.78 -7.09 41.16
N ILE A 281 39.34 -7.54 39.99
CA ILE A 281 39.17 -8.98 39.68
C ILE A 281 40.53 -9.69 39.65
N TYR A 282 41.53 -9.09 39.02
CA TYR A 282 42.88 -9.63 38.94
C TYR A 282 43.49 -9.78 40.33
N ASN A 283 43.43 -8.72 41.15
CA ASN A 283 43.98 -8.74 42.51
C ASN A 283 43.20 -9.68 43.44
N THR A 284 41.89 -9.86 43.25
CA THR A 284 41.11 -10.85 43.99
C THR A 284 41.54 -12.28 43.62
N SER A 285 41.78 -12.53 42.33
CA SER A 285 42.28 -13.83 41.86
C SER A 285 43.70 -14.10 42.37
N ALA A 286 44.60 -13.10 42.31
CA ALA A 286 45.94 -13.18 42.86
C ALA A 286 45.92 -13.47 44.36
N TRP A 287 45.02 -12.83 45.11
CA TRP A 287 44.86 -13.08 46.54
C TRP A 287 44.40 -14.51 46.85
N ASN A 288 43.47 -15.05 46.07
CA ASN A 288 43.03 -16.45 46.19
C ASN A 288 44.18 -17.44 45.90
N GLU A 289 45.12 -17.06 45.03
CA GLU A 289 46.30 -17.86 44.66
C GLU A 289 47.51 -17.59 45.57
N ASN A 290 47.39 -16.74 46.60
CA ASN A 290 48.48 -16.24 47.45
C ASN A 290 49.61 -15.53 46.67
N ALA A 291 49.29 -14.97 45.51
CA ALA A 291 50.19 -14.10 44.76
C ALA A 291 50.11 -12.65 45.26
N PRO A 292 51.19 -11.86 45.15
CA PRO A 292 51.15 -10.45 45.49
C PRO A 292 50.23 -9.68 44.55
N PRO A 293 49.50 -8.66 45.04
CA PRO A 293 48.66 -7.82 44.20
C PRO A 293 49.51 -6.99 43.23
N ALA A 294 48.99 -6.76 42.03
CA ALA A 294 49.59 -5.88 41.05
C ALA A 294 49.05 -4.46 41.19
N GLU A 295 49.93 -3.46 41.02
CA GLU A 295 49.59 -2.03 41.00
C GLU A 295 49.04 -1.57 39.64
N GLU A 296 49.41 -2.27 38.57
CA GLU A 296 48.88 -2.05 37.23
C GLU A 296 48.49 -3.38 36.59
N ILE A 297 47.46 -3.34 35.74
CA ILE A 297 47.04 -4.51 34.96
C ILE A 297 48.12 -4.82 33.92
N PRO A 298 48.53 -6.10 33.77
CA PRO A 298 49.42 -6.51 32.68
C PRO A 298 48.87 -6.07 31.32
N GLU A 299 49.75 -5.64 30.41
CA GLU A 299 49.37 -5.04 29.13
C GLU A 299 48.47 -5.94 28.27
N GLU A 300 48.57 -7.25 28.45
CA GLU A 300 47.73 -8.27 27.80
C GLU A 300 46.25 -8.21 28.20
N PHE A 301 45.94 -7.69 29.38
CA PHE A 301 44.57 -7.59 29.92
C PHE A 301 44.00 -6.17 29.90
N LYS A 302 44.77 -5.19 29.40
CA LYS A 302 44.29 -3.80 29.32
C LYS A 302 43.14 -3.70 28.30
N PRO A 303 42.00 -3.11 28.67
CA PRO A 303 40.90 -2.93 27.74
C PRO A 303 41.30 -1.92 26.66
N VAL A 304 41.02 -2.25 25.39
CA VAL A 304 41.27 -1.37 24.24
C VAL A 304 39.93 -0.98 23.63
N ASP A 305 39.60 0.31 23.68
CA ASP A 305 38.39 0.83 23.07
C ASP A 305 38.54 0.90 21.53
N ARG A 306 38.14 -0.17 20.85
CA ARG A 306 38.25 -0.27 19.38
C ARG A 306 37.08 0.37 18.63
N PHE A 307 35.94 0.55 19.29
CA PHE A 307 34.69 0.98 18.62
C PHE A 307 34.11 2.29 19.19
N GLY A 308 34.75 2.89 20.18
CA GLY A 308 34.25 4.09 20.87
C GLY A 308 33.07 3.74 21.76
N GLU A 309 33.15 2.61 22.47
CA GLU A 309 32.05 2.06 23.27
C GLU A 309 31.94 2.72 24.64
N PHE A 310 33.04 3.31 25.12
CA PHE A 310 33.15 3.95 26.42
C PHE A 310 32.97 5.46 26.31
N LYS A 311 32.56 6.06 27.42
CA LYS A 311 32.46 7.52 27.55
C LYS A 311 33.84 8.17 27.52
N GLU A 312 33.99 9.27 26.77
CA GLU A 312 35.29 9.96 26.60
C GLU A 312 35.81 10.66 27.88
N ASP A 313 34.93 11.00 28.82
CA ASP A 313 35.31 11.64 30.09
C ASP A 313 34.25 11.40 31.19
N PHE A 314 34.65 11.63 32.43
CA PHE A 314 33.76 11.66 33.58
C PHE A 314 32.93 12.96 33.57
N ASP A 315 31.61 12.84 33.64
CA ASP A 315 30.72 14.00 33.75
C ASP A 315 30.81 14.64 35.14
N GLN A 316 30.24 15.85 35.29
CA GLN A 316 30.22 16.56 36.57
C GLN A 316 29.55 15.75 37.68
N GLU A 317 28.52 14.97 37.36
CA GLU A 317 27.82 14.08 38.30
C GLU A 317 28.71 12.91 38.73
N ASP A 318 29.43 12.28 37.79
CA ASP A 318 30.38 11.20 38.08
C ASP A 318 31.44 11.70 39.06
N ARG A 319 32.05 12.86 38.78
CA ARG A 319 33.07 13.47 39.64
C ARG A 319 32.55 13.79 41.05
N GLU A 320 31.27 14.13 41.18
CA GLU A 320 30.64 14.39 42.46
C GLU A 320 30.39 13.10 43.26
N ILE A 321 30.03 12.01 42.58
CA ILE A 321 29.89 10.67 43.18
C ILE A 321 31.24 10.18 43.70
N TYR A 322 32.31 10.26 42.90
CA TYR A 322 33.67 9.89 43.32
C TYR A 322 34.13 10.71 44.54
N ARG A 323 33.82 12.02 44.56
CA ARG A 323 34.10 12.89 45.72
C ARG A 323 33.33 12.47 46.97
N LYS A 324 32.06 12.09 46.85
CA LYS A 324 31.23 11.61 47.97
C LYS A 324 31.71 10.26 48.52
N LEU A 325 32.25 9.42 47.66
CA LEU A 325 32.79 8.10 48.02
C LEU A 325 34.25 8.17 48.53
N GLY A 326 34.92 9.33 48.44
CA GLY A 326 36.30 9.51 48.88
C GLY A 326 37.33 8.80 47.99
N ILE A 327 36.97 8.50 46.74
CA ILE A 327 37.81 7.79 45.77
C ILE A 327 38.43 8.82 44.83
N GLU A 328 39.75 8.77 44.64
CA GLU A 328 40.44 9.64 43.69
C GLU A 328 40.08 9.23 42.25
N ILE A 329 39.69 10.22 41.43
CA ILE A 329 39.42 10.01 40.00
C ILE A 329 40.76 9.64 39.35
N PRO A 330 40.85 8.52 38.63
CA PRO A 330 42.09 8.11 37.99
C PRO A 330 42.56 9.17 36.99
N PRO A 331 43.89 9.40 36.87
CA PRO A 331 44.43 10.29 35.88
C PRO A 331 44.16 9.74 34.48
N LYS A 332 43.65 10.60 33.59
CA LYS A 332 43.37 10.29 32.19
C LYS A 332 44.66 9.77 31.53
N LYS A 333 44.67 8.51 31.08
CA LYS A 333 45.80 7.91 30.35
C LYS A 333 45.72 8.18 28.85
#